data_AF-A0A3D0HER3-F1
#
_entry.id   AF-A0A3D0HER3-F1
#
_cell.length_a   1.000
_cell.length_b   1.000
_cell.length_c   1.000
_cell.angle_alpha   90.00
_cell.angle_beta   90.00
_cell.angle_gamma   90.00
#
_symmetry.space_group_name_H-M   'P 1'
#
loop_
_entity.id
_entity.type
_entity.pdbx_description
1 polymer ?
#
loop_
_entity_poly.entity_id
_entity_poly.type
_entity_poly.pdbx_seq_one_letter_code
_entity_poly.pdbx_strand_id
1 'polypeptide(L)'
;MAETQYQALRRQGVSRRSFLQFCSLTAASLGLGSAGAADIAKAMQTKPRVPVVWLHGLECTCCTESFVRSYHPIAKDIVLSMVSLDYDDTIMAAAGQQAEEALEDTITKYKGEYIVCVEGSVPLGNEGTFCVPTGEVFKNKLQHVAKNAKAIIGWGSCAAWGCINTAKPNPSNSVPINKVI
;
A
#
# COMPACT_ATOMS: atom_id res chain seq x y z
N MET A 1 19.33 3.80 4.95
CA MET A 1 18.37 4.16 6.03
C MET A 1 17.20 4.87 5.34
N ALA A 2 15.95 4.48 5.59
CA ALA A 2 14.80 5.08 4.90
C ALA A 2 14.56 6.51 5.40
N GLU A 3 14.15 7.41 4.50
CA GLU A 3 13.86 8.81 4.82
C GLU A 3 12.70 8.91 5.83
N THR A 4 12.86 9.73 6.86
CA THR A 4 11.82 9.98 7.88
C THR A 4 10.93 11.16 7.49
N GLN A 5 9.72 11.22 8.07
CA GLN A 5 8.78 12.31 7.79
C GLN A 5 9.37 13.69 8.08
N TYR A 6 10.15 13.82 9.15
CA TYR A 6 10.85 15.04 9.45
C TYR A 6 11.85 15.43 8.34
N GLN A 7 12.62 14.47 7.80
CA GLN A 7 13.58 14.75 6.73
C GLN A 7 12.87 15.23 5.45
N ALA A 8 11.76 14.59 5.07
CA ALA A 8 10.93 15.00 3.94
C ALA A 8 10.40 16.44 4.11
N LEU A 9 9.87 16.78 5.29
CA LEU A 9 9.39 18.14 5.61
C LEU A 9 10.52 19.17 5.57
N ARG A 10 11.71 18.83 6.07
CA ARG A 10 12.89 19.71 6.02
C ARG A 10 13.31 20.03 4.59
N ARG A 11 13.25 19.05 3.67
CA ARG A 11 13.54 19.24 2.24
C ARG A 11 12.52 20.17 1.56
N GLN A 12 11.28 20.16 2.02
CA GLN A 12 10.22 21.07 1.57
C GLN A 12 10.28 22.47 2.20
N GLY A 13 11.33 22.77 2.99
CA GLY A 13 11.55 24.10 3.58
C GLY A 13 10.89 24.32 4.94
N VAL A 14 10.27 23.31 5.55
CA VAL A 14 9.64 23.46 6.88
C VAL A 14 10.70 23.70 7.93
N SER A 15 10.60 24.82 8.66
CA SER A 15 11.54 25.13 9.75
C SER A 15 11.38 24.16 10.93
N ARG A 16 12.45 23.91 11.70
CA ARG A 16 12.36 23.12 12.94
C ARG A 16 11.32 23.70 13.91
N ARG A 17 11.18 25.03 13.95
CA ARG A 17 10.19 25.74 14.77
C ARG A 17 8.76 25.42 14.32
N SER A 18 8.48 25.54 13.02
CA SER A 18 7.17 25.23 12.43
C SER A 18 6.79 23.76 12.65
N PHE A 19 7.76 22.85 12.51
CA PHE A 19 7.57 21.43 12.81
C PHE A 19 7.16 21.20 14.28
N LEU A 20 7.88 21.79 15.24
CA LEU A 20 7.53 21.65 16.65
C LEU A 20 6.17 22.30 16.99
N GLN A 21 5.85 23.45 16.38
CA GLN A 21 4.53 24.06 16.52
C GLN A 21 3.42 23.13 16.02
N PHE A 22 3.61 22.48 14.88
CA PHE A 22 2.68 21.46 14.37
C PHE A 22 2.51 20.29 15.35
N CYS A 23 3.61 19.73 15.88
CA CYS A 23 3.54 18.65 16.87
C CYS A 23 2.78 19.09 18.14
N SER A 24 3.02 20.30 18.62
CA SER A 24 2.31 20.86 19.79
C SER A 24 0.82 21.08 19.53
N LEU A 25 0.46 21.65 18.39
CA LEU A 25 -0.94 21.84 17.99
C LEU A 25 -1.67 20.51 17.82
N THR A 26 -0.99 19.52 17.22
CA THR A 26 -1.54 18.18 17.02
C THR A 26 -1.76 17.48 18.35
N ALA A 27 -0.78 17.50 19.25
CA ALA A 27 -0.91 16.93 20.60
C ALA A 27 -2.10 17.55 21.35
N ALA A 28 -2.22 18.88 21.32
CA ALA A 28 -3.33 19.58 21.95
C ALA A 28 -4.69 19.19 21.32
N SER A 29 -4.77 19.14 19.99
CA SER A 29 -6.01 18.76 19.28
C SER A 29 -6.46 17.33 19.56
N LEU A 30 -5.51 16.42 19.79
CA LEU A 30 -5.77 15.02 20.12
C LEU A 30 -5.93 14.77 21.63
N GLY A 31 -5.84 15.81 22.47
CA GLY A 31 -5.89 15.66 23.93
C GLY A 31 -4.72 14.85 24.50
N LEU A 32 -3.62 14.72 23.76
CA LEU A 32 -2.40 14.06 24.24
C LEU A 32 -1.71 15.04 25.20
N GLY A 33 -1.55 14.65 26.47
CA GLY A 33 -1.05 15.51 27.54
C GLY A 33 0.34 16.12 27.29
N SER A 34 0.97 16.66 28.33
CA SER A 34 2.22 17.46 28.19
C SER A 34 3.37 16.76 27.46
N ALA A 35 3.43 15.42 27.46
CA ALA A 35 4.42 14.63 26.72
C ALA A 35 4.08 14.39 25.23
N GLY A 36 2.82 14.54 24.82
CA GLY A 36 2.33 14.15 23.49
C GLY A 36 3.04 14.86 22.34
N ALA A 37 3.38 16.13 22.51
CA ALA A 37 4.11 16.89 21.49
C ALA A 37 5.52 16.31 21.23
N ALA A 38 6.21 15.87 22.30
CA ALA A 38 7.53 15.28 22.21
C ALA A 38 7.48 13.88 21.58
N ASP A 39 6.45 13.09 21.92
CA ASP A 39 6.24 11.76 21.34
C ASP A 39 5.94 11.83 19.84
N ILE A 40 5.07 12.77 19.42
CA ILE A 40 4.80 13.01 17.99
C ILE A 40 6.07 13.45 17.27
N ALA A 41 6.81 14.41 17.83
CA ALA A 41 8.05 14.90 17.24
C ALA A 41 9.07 13.76 17.06
N LYS A 42 9.25 12.93 18.10
CA LYS A 42 10.13 11.76 18.06
C LYS A 42 9.67 10.77 17.00
N ALA A 43 8.37 10.45 16.95
CA ALA A 43 7.83 9.53 15.97
C ALA A 43 8.06 10.01 14.53
N MET A 44 7.80 11.29 14.24
CA MET A 44 8.03 11.85 12.90
C MET A 44 9.52 11.93 12.53
N GLN A 45 10.40 11.99 13.52
CA GLN A 45 11.86 12.02 13.31
C GLN A 45 12.48 10.64 13.13
N THR A 46 11.89 9.59 13.71
CA THR A 46 12.50 8.25 13.76
C THR A 46 11.78 7.21 12.93
N LYS A 47 10.45 7.34 12.74
CA LYS A 47 9.69 6.36 11.98
C LYS A 47 9.75 6.70 10.48
N PRO A 48 10.14 5.73 9.64
CA PRO A 48 10.07 5.89 8.20
C PRO A 48 8.60 5.88 7.75
N ARG A 49 8.38 6.28 6.49
CA ARG A 49 7.09 6.11 5.82
C ARG A 49 6.70 4.63 5.78
N VAL A 50 5.41 4.35 5.95
CA VAL A 50 4.90 2.98 5.93
C VAL A 50 5.03 2.43 4.51
N PRO A 51 5.72 1.29 4.31
CA PRO A 51 5.80 0.63 3.01
C PRO A 51 4.44 0.07 2.61
N VAL A 52 4.07 0.28 1.35
CA VAL A 52 2.85 -0.22 0.73
C VAL A 52 3.22 -1.00 -0.51
N VAL A 53 2.69 -2.22 -0.61
CA VAL A 53 2.74 -3.07 -1.79
C VAL A 53 1.34 -3.14 -2.37
N TRP A 54 1.18 -2.75 -3.64
CA TRP A 54 -0.08 -2.78 -4.37
C TRP A 54 -0.08 -3.91 -5.39
N LEU A 55 -0.92 -4.92 -5.16
CA LEU A 55 -1.02 -6.09 -6.03
C LEU A 55 -2.22 -5.99 -6.95
N HIS A 56 -2.03 -6.34 -8.23
CA HIS A 56 -3.07 -6.39 -9.25
C HIS A 56 -3.46 -7.84 -9.58
N GLY A 57 -4.68 -8.22 -9.24
CA GLY A 57 -5.29 -9.50 -9.58
C GLY A 57 -6.11 -9.44 -10.87
N LEU A 58 -7.26 -10.12 -10.91
CA LEU A 58 -8.22 -9.92 -11.99
C LEU A 58 -8.99 -8.61 -11.78
N GLU A 59 -8.57 -7.59 -12.53
CA GLU A 59 -8.92 -6.20 -12.28
C GLU A 59 -9.13 -5.41 -13.59
N CYS A 60 -9.49 -4.13 -13.47
CA CYS A 60 -9.74 -3.23 -14.61
C CYS A 60 -9.10 -1.84 -14.46
N THR A 61 -8.21 -1.71 -13.48
CA THR A 61 -7.36 -0.55 -13.13
C THR A 61 -8.15 0.66 -12.65
N CYS A 62 -9.48 0.56 -12.53
CA CYS A 62 -10.31 1.69 -12.14
C CYS A 62 -10.10 2.11 -10.69
N CYS A 63 -9.63 1.22 -9.80
CA CYS A 63 -9.38 1.58 -8.42
C CYS A 63 -8.04 2.32 -8.28
N THR A 64 -7.05 1.96 -9.09
CA THR A 64 -5.82 2.77 -9.29
C THR A 64 -6.15 4.11 -9.93
N GLU A 65 -7.00 4.16 -10.96
CA GLU A 65 -7.42 5.43 -11.57
C GLU A 65 -8.16 6.31 -10.58
N SER A 66 -9.00 5.73 -9.72
CA SER A 66 -9.62 6.44 -8.59
C SER A 66 -8.58 6.99 -7.62
N PHE A 67 -7.52 6.24 -7.31
CA PHE A 67 -6.43 6.71 -6.47
C PHE A 67 -5.72 7.92 -7.09
N VAL A 68 -5.40 7.86 -8.39
CA VAL A 68 -4.77 8.97 -9.13
C VAL A 68 -5.64 10.23 -9.13
N ARG A 69 -6.97 10.08 -9.09
CA ARG A 69 -7.94 11.19 -9.05
C ARG A 69 -8.20 11.74 -7.63
N SER A 70 -7.51 11.23 -6.61
CA SER A 70 -7.66 11.71 -5.23
C SER A 70 -7.36 13.20 -5.11
N TYR A 71 -8.12 13.93 -4.28
CA TYR A 71 -7.99 15.38 -4.13
C TYR A 71 -7.45 15.82 -2.77
N HIS A 72 -7.86 15.15 -1.69
CA HIS A 72 -7.48 15.48 -0.32
C HIS A 72 -7.13 14.22 0.49
N PRO A 73 -5.86 13.79 0.51
CA PRO A 73 -4.70 14.33 -0.23
C PRO A 73 -4.69 13.95 -1.72
N ILE A 74 -3.91 14.68 -2.54
CA ILE A 74 -3.65 14.28 -3.93
C ILE A 74 -2.63 13.14 -4.00
N ALA A 75 -2.70 12.31 -5.05
CA ALA A 75 -1.87 11.10 -5.19
C ALA A 75 -0.36 11.38 -5.04
N LYS A 76 0.13 12.51 -5.59
CA LYS A 76 1.54 12.91 -5.45
C LYS A 76 1.95 13.06 -3.97
N ASP A 77 1.09 13.62 -3.13
CA ASP A 77 1.41 13.87 -1.72
C ASP A 77 1.38 12.56 -0.93
N ILE A 78 0.48 11.64 -1.31
CA ILE A 78 0.44 10.29 -0.74
C ILE A 78 1.77 9.57 -1.00
N VAL A 79 2.19 9.49 -2.26
CA VAL A 79 3.39 8.74 -2.68
C VAL A 79 4.69 9.42 -2.22
N LEU A 80 4.76 10.75 -2.25
CA LEU A 80 5.99 11.48 -1.93
C LEU A 80 6.14 11.83 -0.45
N SER A 81 5.05 11.83 0.33
CA SER A 81 5.07 12.39 1.68
C SER A 81 4.30 11.59 2.73
N MET A 82 3.44 10.62 2.39
CA MET A 82 2.68 9.88 3.41
C MET A 82 3.12 8.43 3.57
N VAL A 83 3.15 7.69 2.45
CA VAL A 83 3.55 6.28 2.41
C VAL A 83 4.77 6.12 1.50
N SER A 84 5.39 4.96 1.57
CA SER A 84 6.37 4.51 0.58
C SER A 84 5.66 3.49 -0.29
N LEU A 85 5.18 3.91 -1.46
CA LEU A 85 4.59 2.97 -2.42
C LEU A 85 5.74 2.28 -3.16
N ASP A 86 6.09 1.10 -2.67
CA ASP A 86 7.32 0.41 -3.07
C ASP A 86 7.08 -0.54 -4.26
N TYR A 87 5.84 -0.95 -4.48
CA TYR A 87 5.45 -1.80 -5.59
C TYR A 87 4.02 -1.44 -6.05
N ASP A 88 3.87 -1.16 -7.35
CA ASP A 88 2.61 -0.89 -8.05
C ASP A 88 2.88 -1.00 -9.55
N ASP A 89 2.31 -2.00 -10.21
CA ASP A 89 2.61 -2.31 -11.62
C ASP A 89 2.22 -1.17 -12.59
N THR A 90 1.36 -0.24 -12.16
CA THR A 90 0.83 0.83 -13.02
C THR A 90 1.71 2.08 -13.02
N ILE A 91 2.24 2.48 -11.86
CA ILE A 91 2.96 3.76 -11.71
C ILE A 91 4.43 3.63 -11.29
N MET A 92 4.93 2.42 -11.04
CA MET A 92 6.35 2.22 -10.73
C MET A 92 7.24 2.38 -11.97
N ALA A 93 8.50 2.80 -11.75
CA ALA A 93 9.45 3.00 -12.84
C ALA A 93 10.16 1.71 -13.29
N ALA A 94 10.35 0.74 -12.38
CA ALA A 94 10.97 -0.54 -12.68
C ALA A 94 9.96 -1.48 -13.35
N ALA A 95 10.44 -2.43 -14.15
CA ALA A 95 9.59 -3.40 -14.84
C ALA A 95 10.27 -4.78 -14.88
N GLY A 96 9.52 -5.83 -15.16
CA GLY A 96 10.05 -7.20 -15.26
C GLY A 96 10.76 -7.63 -13.99
N GLN A 97 11.95 -8.21 -14.12
CA GLN A 97 12.71 -8.75 -12.99
C GLN A 97 13.03 -7.69 -11.94
N GLN A 98 13.34 -6.46 -12.33
CA GLN A 98 13.65 -5.37 -11.40
C GLN A 98 12.45 -4.98 -10.54
N ALA A 99 11.23 -5.11 -11.07
CA ALA A 99 10.02 -4.87 -10.30
C ALA A 99 9.79 -5.97 -9.25
N GLU A 100 10.01 -7.24 -9.62
CA GLU A 100 9.91 -8.37 -8.68
C GLU A 100 11.01 -8.34 -7.62
N GLU A 101 12.23 -7.94 -7.97
CA GLU A 101 13.32 -7.73 -6.99
C GLU A 101 12.93 -6.64 -5.98
N ALA A 102 12.35 -5.53 -6.43
CA ALA A 102 11.85 -4.48 -5.54
C ALA A 102 10.73 -4.98 -4.60
N LEU A 103 9.81 -5.82 -5.10
CA LEU A 103 8.79 -6.47 -4.29
C LEU A 103 9.40 -7.33 -3.18
N GLU A 104 10.29 -8.25 -3.56
CA GLU A 104 10.95 -9.18 -2.63
C GLU A 104 11.80 -8.45 -1.60
N ASP A 105 12.55 -7.43 -2.02
CA ASP A 105 13.33 -6.57 -1.13
C ASP A 105 12.44 -5.88 -0.10
N THR A 106 11.30 -5.32 -0.53
CA THR A 106 10.37 -4.64 0.37
C THR A 106 9.75 -5.59 1.39
N ILE A 107 9.19 -6.73 0.95
CA ILE A 107 8.54 -7.66 1.89
C ILE A 107 9.53 -8.35 2.84
N THR A 108 10.80 -8.50 2.42
CA THR A 108 11.87 -9.04 3.25
C THR A 108 12.34 -8.01 4.28
N LYS A 109 12.65 -6.79 3.82
CA LYS A 109 13.21 -5.72 4.67
C LYS A 109 12.20 -5.18 5.69
N TYR A 110 10.92 -5.15 5.32
CA TYR A 110 9.85 -4.58 6.15
C TYR A 110 8.89 -5.63 6.69
N LYS A 111 9.33 -6.87 6.82
CA LYS A 111 8.55 -7.99 7.35
C LYS A 111 7.77 -7.61 8.61
N GLY A 112 6.44 -7.76 8.59
CA GLY A 112 5.53 -7.41 9.69
C GLY A 112 5.14 -5.93 9.78
N GLU A 113 5.71 -5.07 8.92
CA GLU A 113 5.52 -3.62 8.96
C GLU A 113 4.87 -3.03 7.70
N TYR A 114 4.91 -3.73 6.56
CA TYR A 114 4.30 -3.27 5.30
C TYR A 114 2.79 -3.54 5.22
N ILE A 115 2.08 -2.70 4.49
CA ILE A 115 0.66 -2.87 4.15
C ILE A 115 0.56 -3.42 2.73
N VAL A 116 -0.37 -4.35 2.51
CA VAL A 116 -0.71 -4.86 1.18
C VAL A 116 -2.05 -4.31 0.76
N CYS A 117 -2.10 -3.57 -0.34
CA CYS A 117 -3.33 -3.23 -1.04
C CYS A 117 -3.52 -4.23 -2.18
N VAL A 118 -4.72 -4.80 -2.31
CA VAL A 118 -5.04 -5.73 -3.40
C VAL A 118 -6.17 -5.17 -4.23
N GLU A 119 -5.90 -4.91 -5.50
CA GLU A 119 -6.90 -4.56 -6.50
C GLU A 119 -7.25 -5.80 -7.33
N GLY A 120 -8.54 -6.08 -7.49
CA GLY A 120 -9.01 -7.23 -8.27
C GLY A 120 -9.33 -8.50 -7.48
N SER A 121 -10.06 -9.40 -8.14
CA SER A 121 -10.45 -10.71 -7.59
C SER A 121 -9.36 -11.76 -7.85
N VAL A 122 -9.40 -12.88 -7.13
CA VAL A 122 -8.49 -14.02 -7.33
C VAL A 122 -9.19 -15.11 -8.14
N PRO A 123 -8.76 -15.44 -9.37
CA PRO A 123 -9.29 -16.59 -10.10
C PRO A 123 -8.79 -17.91 -9.53
N LEU A 124 -9.69 -18.87 -9.32
CA LEU A 124 -9.34 -20.23 -8.88
C LEU A 124 -9.60 -21.29 -9.95
N GLY A 125 -10.31 -20.94 -11.03
CA GLY A 125 -10.59 -21.84 -12.14
C GLY A 125 -9.33 -22.18 -12.92
N ASN A 126 -9.31 -23.35 -13.56
CA ASN A 126 -8.16 -23.87 -14.31
C ASN A 126 -6.83 -23.71 -13.54
N GLU A 127 -6.83 -24.10 -12.27
CA GLU A 127 -5.68 -24.01 -11.35
C GLU A 127 -5.13 -22.58 -11.14
N GLY A 128 -5.96 -21.55 -11.38
CA GLY A 128 -5.60 -20.14 -11.20
C GLY A 128 -4.95 -19.48 -12.41
N THR A 129 -4.84 -20.18 -13.53
CA THR A 129 -4.15 -19.71 -14.76
C THR A 129 -4.83 -18.54 -15.49
N PHE A 130 -6.00 -18.09 -15.03
CA PHE A 130 -6.66 -16.91 -15.59
C PHE A 130 -5.98 -15.57 -15.18
N CYS A 131 -5.04 -15.59 -14.23
CA CYS A 131 -4.21 -14.43 -13.88
C CYS A 131 -2.82 -14.92 -13.46
N VAL A 132 -1.82 -14.67 -14.30
CA VAL A 132 -0.45 -15.22 -14.16
C VAL A 132 0.59 -14.10 -14.28
N PRO A 133 0.62 -13.14 -13.34
CA PRO A 133 1.67 -12.13 -13.32
C PRO A 133 3.04 -12.80 -13.22
N THR A 134 3.96 -12.38 -14.08
CA THR A 134 5.38 -12.80 -14.06
C THR A 134 5.59 -14.32 -14.06
N GLY A 135 4.67 -15.08 -14.65
CA GLY A 135 4.77 -16.54 -14.78
C GLY A 135 4.30 -17.34 -13.56
N GLU A 136 3.78 -16.69 -12.53
CA GLU A 136 3.19 -17.34 -11.36
C GLU A 136 1.70 -16.99 -11.22
N VAL A 137 0.87 -17.96 -10.83
CA VAL A 137 -0.56 -17.70 -10.60
C VAL A 137 -0.75 -16.69 -9.47
N PHE A 138 -1.64 -15.73 -9.66
CA PHE A 138 -1.85 -14.62 -8.73
C PHE A 138 -2.16 -15.07 -7.30
N LYS A 139 -2.86 -16.20 -7.14
CA LYS A 139 -3.13 -16.82 -5.85
C LYS A 139 -1.85 -17.04 -5.03
N ASN A 140 -0.80 -17.56 -5.65
CA ASN A 140 0.45 -17.88 -4.94
C ASN A 140 1.22 -16.60 -4.59
N LYS A 141 1.34 -15.66 -5.54
CA LYS A 141 1.94 -14.34 -5.31
C LYS A 141 1.23 -13.60 -4.17
N LEU A 142 -0.10 -13.63 -4.14
CA LEU A 142 -0.91 -13.06 -3.05
C LEU A 142 -0.60 -13.73 -1.70
N GLN A 143 -0.58 -15.06 -1.64
CA GLN A 143 -0.30 -15.79 -0.39
C GLN A 143 1.12 -15.54 0.13
N HIS A 144 2.10 -15.46 -0.76
CA HIS A 144 3.50 -15.15 -0.44
C HIS A 144 3.62 -13.75 0.17
N VAL A 145 3.11 -12.73 -0.52
CA VAL A 145 3.17 -11.33 -0.08
C VAL A 145 2.33 -11.09 1.17
N ALA A 146 1.16 -11.74 1.30
CA ALA A 146 0.26 -11.59 2.46
C ALA A 146 0.84 -12.15 3.76
N LYS A 147 1.70 -13.17 3.70
CA LYS A 147 2.15 -13.97 4.84
C LYS A 147 2.71 -13.14 6.01
N ASN A 148 3.40 -12.05 5.72
CA ASN A 148 4.02 -11.20 6.73
C ASN A 148 3.55 -9.73 6.65
N ALA A 149 2.40 -9.49 6.02
CA ALA A 149 1.83 -8.17 5.97
C ALA A 149 1.35 -7.72 7.36
N LYS A 150 1.55 -6.45 7.68
CA LYS A 150 1.00 -5.82 8.88
C LYS A 150 -0.53 -5.72 8.82
N ALA A 151 -1.02 -5.40 7.62
CA ALA A 151 -2.43 -5.28 7.29
C ALA A 151 -2.62 -5.53 5.80
N ILE A 152 -3.81 -6.00 5.43
CA ILE A 152 -4.20 -6.28 4.05
C ILE A 152 -5.51 -5.57 3.77
N ILE A 153 -5.56 -4.83 2.66
CA ILE A 153 -6.70 -4.01 2.25
C ILE A 153 -7.20 -4.53 0.90
N GLY A 154 -8.46 -5.00 0.88
CA GLY A 154 -9.17 -5.25 -0.37
C GLY A 154 -9.60 -3.92 -1.00
N TRP A 155 -8.87 -3.50 -2.03
CA TRP A 155 -9.04 -2.21 -2.67
C TRP A 155 -10.00 -2.33 -3.86
N GLY A 156 -11.26 -1.94 -3.63
CA GLY A 156 -12.36 -2.06 -4.59
C GLY A 156 -13.21 -3.33 -4.42
N SER A 157 -14.42 -3.32 -4.99
CA SER A 157 -15.41 -4.40 -4.78
C SER A 157 -14.89 -5.77 -5.21
N CYS A 158 -14.17 -5.84 -6.35
CA CYS A 158 -13.58 -7.09 -6.86
C CYS A 158 -12.75 -7.83 -5.80
N ALA A 159 -11.90 -7.09 -5.08
CA ALA A 159 -11.05 -7.65 -4.03
C ALA A 159 -11.83 -7.90 -2.73
N ALA A 160 -12.68 -6.95 -2.33
CA ALA A 160 -13.32 -6.96 -1.02
C ALA A 160 -14.44 -8.01 -0.87
N TRP A 161 -15.30 -8.18 -1.87
CA TRP A 161 -16.46 -9.07 -1.78
C TRP A 161 -16.88 -9.70 -3.12
N GLY A 162 -16.11 -9.44 -4.19
CA GLY A 162 -16.45 -9.84 -5.55
C GLY A 162 -17.13 -8.69 -6.30
N CYS A 163 -17.28 -8.86 -7.61
CA CYS A 163 -17.86 -7.86 -8.51
C CYS A 163 -18.26 -8.55 -9.82
N ILE A 164 -18.08 -7.87 -10.95
CA ILE A 164 -18.40 -8.39 -12.28
C ILE A 164 -17.65 -9.71 -12.56
N ASN A 165 -16.42 -9.87 -12.07
CA ASN A 165 -15.61 -11.07 -12.27
C ASN A 165 -16.11 -12.29 -11.49
N THR A 166 -16.94 -12.09 -10.46
CA THR A 166 -17.53 -13.17 -9.64
C THR A 166 -19.02 -13.37 -9.94
N ALA A 167 -19.62 -12.51 -10.77
CA ALA A 167 -21.02 -12.59 -11.14
C ALA A 167 -21.28 -13.82 -12.02
N LYS A 168 -22.51 -14.36 -11.96
CA LYS A 168 -22.92 -15.50 -12.80
C LYS A 168 -22.66 -15.18 -14.28
N PRO A 169 -21.99 -16.07 -15.05
CA PRO A 169 -21.68 -17.47 -14.72
C PRO A 169 -20.34 -17.74 -14.01
N ASN A 170 -19.55 -16.71 -13.67
CA ASN A 170 -18.22 -16.80 -13.05
C ASN A 170 -17.29 -17.82 -13.75
N PRO A 171 -16.95 -17.59 -15.03
CA PRO A 171 -16.23 -18.58 -15.84
C PRO A 171 -14.81 -18.85 -15.33
N SER A 172 -14.18 -17.89 -14.63
CA SER A 172 -12.85 -18.03 -14.05
C SER A 172 -12.86 -18.56 -12.62
N ASN A 173 -14.03 -18.88 -12.07
CA ASN A 173 -14.23 -19.26 -10.67
C ASN A 173 -13.50 -18.28 -9.71
N SER A 174 -13.69 -16.98 -9.93
CA SER A 174 -13.07 -15.92 -9.16
C SER A 174 -13.73 -15.74 -7.80
N VAL A 175 -12.93 -15.36 -6.81
CA VAL A 175 -13.34 -15.08 -5.43
C VAL A 175 -12.71 -13.77 -4.91
N PRO A 176 -13.32 -13.12 -3.90
CA PRO A 176 -12.65 -12.04 -3.17
C PRO A 176 -11.45 -12.56 -2.37
N ILE A 177 -10.54 -11.65 -1.99
CA ILE A 177 -9.24 -12.01 -1.40
C ILE A 177 -9.38 -12.72 -0.06
N ASN A 178 -10.41 -12.40 0.73
CA ASN A 178 -10.68 -13.00 2.04
C ASN A 178 -11.11 -14.49 1.98
N LYS A 179 -11.27 -15.05 0.79
CA LYS A 179 -11.47 -16.49 0.57
C LYS A 179 -10.15 -17.23 0.33
N VAL A 180 -9.04 -16.51 0.22
CA VAL A 180 -7.70 -17.04 -0.11
C VAL A 180 -6.71 -16.79 1.03
N ILE A 181 -6.85 -15.67 1.74
CA ILE A 181 -6.00 -15.19 2.84
C ILE A 181 -6.82 -14.64 4.00
#